data_AF-A0A923WRL9-F1
#
_entry.id   AF-A0A923WRL9-F1
#
_cell.length_a   1.000
_cell.length_b   1.000
_cell.length_c   1.000
_cell.angle_alpha   90.00
_cell.angle_beta   90.00
_cell.angle_gamma   90.00
#
_symmetry.space_group_name_H-M   'P 1'
#
loop_
_entity.id
_entity.type
_entity.pdbx_description
1 polymer ?
#
loop_
_entity_poly.entity_id
_entity_poly.type
_entity_poly.pdbx_seq_one_letter_code
_entity_poly.pdbx_strand_id
1 'polypeptide(L)'
;MKSRLLIMSISLVIGSMSQAMNIEEYMQVYKSKNSLLRSSEMSYEAVQGKVEAAEIDLAPAFTLGYLKGEDKSLPNQLSPHRTTEQFTAGIGKKFATGTSVQLNAQNYSFTNENAIFPGFDKYSTGLLGVTVKQSLWKDFFGLGTRTKVERQRSAAELEMTSVDLQRRGLLLEAETIFWDYIFTQENLKLKKANLDRSGRVQKWTAKRFENGISEKADDLNAKALYSLRQMELLMADNEYKNSEMKFRESLELTSAEKTPEVTANWKETRPYINDLKNKKNVIKIESYLSTLEAKTKALASDETLDSLRPDLSVFGTYNYTSYNRDREQSVKDMGQGDYPQSVVGVNFVWIIDNQAKSGLRDSMTKEAAASQLKAQKKVSDGLKAWEEYLRIYEVTQNQAQILDQVAQLQKSRSDAENDRFTKGRTITANVVTAETDSAEAESRALQARVGLRKYEAMSLLYMETSDIAIRP
;
A
#
# COMPACT_ATOMS: atom_id res chain seq x y z
N MET A 1 -18.69 -3.72 -30.51
CA MET A 1 -17.57 -4.58 -30.96
C MET A 1 -16.82 -5.06 -29.74
N LYS A 2 -16.89 -6.36 -29.46
CA LYS A 2 -16.27 -7.02 -28.31
C LYS A 2 -14.78 -7.23 -28.61
N SER A 3 -13.90 -6.48 -27.94
CA SER A 3 -12.47 -6.82 -27.90
C SER A 3 -12.28 -7.87 -26.80
N ARG A 4 -12.07 -9.12 -27.23
CA ARG A 4 -11.67 -10.22 -26.36
C ARG A 4 -10.21 -9.99 -25.98
N LEU A 5 -9.95 -9.59 -24.74
CA LEU A 5 -8.61 -9.64 -24.16
C LEU A 5 -8.23 -11.11 -24.00
N LEU A 6 -7.27 -11.53 -24.81
CA LEU A 6 -6.63 -12.83 -24.77
C LEU A 6 -5.84 -12.92 -23.46
N ILE A 7 -6.32 -13.72 -22.51
CA ILE A 7 -5.55 -14.11 -21.32
C ILE A 7 -4.45 -15.04 -21.83
N MET A 8 -3.27 -14.46 -22.08
CA MET A 8 -2.07 -15.23 -22.38
C MET A 8 -1.52 -15.75 -21.06
N SER A 9 -1.90 -16.97 -20.72
CA SER A 9 -1.30 -17.76 -19.64
C SER A 9 0.17 -18.00 -19.99
N ILE A 10 1.06 -17.14 -19.51
CA ILE A 10 2.50 -17.43 -19.54
C ILE A 10 2.72 -18.48 -18.45
N SER A 11 2.56 -19.75 -18.84
CA SER A 11 3.17 -20.86 -18.13
C SER A 11 4.67 -20.68 -18.26
N LEU A 12 5.28 -20.03 -17.27
CA LEU A 12 6.72 -19.98 -17.12
C LEU A 12 7.16 -21.42 -16.83
N VAL A 13 7.51 -22.13 -17.90
CA VAL A 13 8.26 -23.38 -17.81
C VAL A 13 9.51 -23.03 -17.03
N ILE A 14 9.62 -23.57 -15.81
CA ILE A 14 10.86 -23.57 -15.03
C ILE A 14 11.84 -24.42 -15.83
N GLY A 15 12.47 -23.80 -16.82
CA GLY A 15 13.65 -24.33 -17.46
C GLY A 15 14.66 -24.55 -16.35
N SER A 16 15.11 -25.80 -16.23
CA SER A 16 16.20 -26.27 -15.37
C SER A 16 17.14 -25.15 -14.93
N MET A 17 16.89 -24.58 -13.75
CA MET A 17 17.84 -23.73 -13.04
C MET A 17 19.01 -24.64 -12.64
N SER A 18 20.04 -24.67 -13.48
CA SER A 18 21.30 -25.36 -13.20
C SER A 18 22.18 -24.55 -12.22
N GLN A 19 21.74 -23.37 -11.81
CA GLN A 19 22.39 -22.54 -10.80
C GLN A 19 21.42 -22.28 -9.65
N ALA A 20 21.94 -22.33 -8.43
CA ALA A 20 21.16 -22.11 -7.22
C ALA A 20 20.70 -20.65 -7.14
N MET A 21 19.42 -20.46 -6.83
CA MET A 21 18.72 -19.18 -6.81
C MET A 21 19.33 -18.21 -5.81
N ASN A 22 19.66 -17.00 -6.26
CA ASN A 22 20.06 -15.90 -5.37
C ASN A 22 18.83 -15.11 -4.88
N ILE A 23 19.05 -14.13 -4.00
CA ILE A 23 17.94 -13.34 -3.46
C ILE A 23 17.26 -12.48 -4.53
N GLU A 24 17.98 -11.93 -5.51
CA GLU A 24 17.39 -11.13 -6.58
C GLU A 24 16.42 -11.96 -7.42
N GLU A 25 16.80 -13.17 -7.78
CA GLU A 25 15.97 -14.15 -8.48
C GLU A 25 14.78 -14.58 -7.63
N TYR A 26 15.00 -14.88 -6.34
CA TYR A 26 13.90 -15.17 -5.40
C TYR A 26 12.89 -14.03 -5.36
N MET A 27 13.35 -12.77 -5.24
CA MET A 27 12.47 -11.61 -5.19
C MET A 27 11.72 -11.40 -6.51
N GLN A 28 12.32 -11.74 -7.67
CA GLN A 28 11.63 -11.71 -8.96
C GLN A 28 10.52 -12.77 -9.02
N VAL A 29 10.81 -14.01 -8.60
CA VAL A 29 9.80 -15.07 -8.58
C VAL A 29 8.68 -14.72 -7.60
N TYR A 30 9.02 -14.27 -6.39
CA TYR A 30 8.07 -13.81 -5.38
C TYR A 30 7.16 -12.72 -5.95
N LYS A 31 7.72 -11.71 -6.62
CA LYS A 31 6.94 -10.64 -7.25
C LYS A 31 5.96 -11.15 -8.30
N SER A 32 6.36 -12.15 -9.08
CA SER A 32 5.53 -12.69 -10.16
C SER A 32 4.43 -13.64 -9.69
N LYS A 33 4.66 -14.40 -8.62
CA LYS A 33 3.78 -15.49 -8.17
C LYS A 33 2.92 -15.10 -6.98
N ASN A 34 3.46 -14.38 -6.01
CA ASN A 34 2.79 -14.19 -4.71
C ASN A 34 1.48 -13.39 -4.85
N SER A 35 0.38 -14.02 -4.49
CA SER A 35 -0.98 -13.48 -4.60
C SER A 35 -1.22 -12.24 -3.72
N LEU A 36 -0.60 -12.18 -2.52
CA LEU A 36 -0.72 -11.02 -1.64
C LEU A 36 0.00 -9.80 -2.20
N LEU A 37 1.20 -9.99 -2.76
CA LEU A 37 1.91 -8.89 -3.41
C LEU A 37 1.15 -8.41 -4.65
N ARG A 38 0.67 -9.34 -5.49
CA ARG A 38 -0.14 -9.00 -6.66
C ARG A 38 -1.44 -8.27 -6.28
N SER A 39 -2.08 -8.65 -5.19
CA SER A 39 -3.24 -7.95 -4.63
C SER A 39 -2.90 -6.52 -4.19
N SER A 40 -1.73 -6.35 -3.56
CA SER A 40 -1.20 -5.03 -3.17
C SER A 40 -0.86 -4.16 -4.39
N GLU A 41 -0.28 -4.72 -5.43
CA GLU A 41 -0.01 -4.03 -6.71
C GLU A 41 -1.31 -3.61 -7.41
N MET A 42 -2.29 -4.50 -7.50
CA MET A 42 -3.63 -4.16 -8.02
C MET A 42 -4.29 -3.05 -7.20
N SER A 43 -4.13 -3.07 -5.87
CA SER A 43 -4.63 -2.01 -5.00
C SER A 43 -3.91 -0.68 -5.25
N TYR A 44 -2.60 -0.71 -5.51
CA TYR A 44 -1.82 0.47 -5.82
C TYR A 44 -2.25 1.12 -7.14
N GLU A 45 -2.42 0.31 -8.19
CA GLU A 45 -2.97 0.75 -9.49
C GLU A 45 -4.40 1.30 -9.35
N ALA A 46 -5.25 0.66 -8.53
CA ALA A 46 -6.62 1.13 -8.28
C ALA A 46 -6.64 2.51 -7.61
N VAL A 47 -5.71 2.78 -6.68
CA VAL A 47 -5.60 4.08 -6.02
C VAL A 47 -5.06 5.16 -6.97
N GLN A 48 -4.20 4.82 -7.92
CA GLN A 48 -3.77 5.77 -8.95
C GLN A 48 -4.97 6.32 -9.75
N GLY A 49 -5.94 5.47 -10.07
CA GLY A 49 -7.21 5.90 -10.67
C GLY A 49 -8.03 6.84 -9.77
N LYS A 50 -7.93 6.72 -8.44
CA LYS A 50 -8.58 7.65 -7.50
C LYS A 50 -7.95 9.04 -7.50
N VAL A 51 -6.63 9.14 -7.74
CA VAL A 51 -5.95 10.43 -7.88
C VAL A 51 -6.50 11.20 -9.08
N GLU A 52 -6.67 10.51 -10.21
CA GLU A 52 -7.28 11.09 -11.43
C GLU A 52 -8.77 11.40 -11.21
N ALA A 53 -9.49 10.54 -10.48
CA ALA A 53 -10.89 10.75 -10.15
C ALA A 53 -11.14 11.91 -9.17
N ALA A 54 -10.11 12.49 -8.53
CA ALA A 54 -10.27 13.66 -7.67
C ALA A 54 -10.88 14.88 -8.41
N GLU A 55 -10.77 14.93 -9.74
CA GLU A 55 -11.38 15.98 -10.56
C GLU A 55 -12.70 15.56 -11.21
N ILE A 56 -13.23 14.37 -10.91
CA ILE A 56 -14.45 13.87 -11.55
C ILE A 56 -15.65 14.79 -11.28
N ASP A 57 -15.67 15.46 -10.12
CA ASP A 57 -16.69 16.46 -9.76
C ASP A 57 -16.65 17.71 -10.66
N LEU A 58 -15.54 17.94 -11.37
CA LEU A 58 -15.35 19.02 -12.35
C LEU A 58 -15.53 18.54 -13.80
N ALA A 59 -15.73 17.25 -14.01
CA ALA A 59 -15.94 16.69 -15.34
C ALA A 59 -17.30 17.15 -15.91
N PRO A 60 -17.40 17.31 -17.24
CA PRO A 60 -18.68 17.56 -17.87
C PRO A 60 -19.59 16.32 -17.74
N ALA A 61 -20.80 16.52 -17.25
CA ALA A 61 -21.83 15.49 -17.16
C ALA A 61 -22.85 15.66 -18.28
N PHE A 62 -23.10 14.58 -19.04
CA PHE A 62 -24.22 14.50 -19.97
C PHE A 62 -25.42 13.84 -19.28
N THR A 63 -26.58 14.47 -19.38
CA THR A 63 -27.83 13.97 -18.83
C THR A 63 -28.83 13.72 -19.94
N LEU A 64 -29.50 12.57 -19.90
CA LEU A 64 -30.62 12.24 -20.77
C LEU A 64 -31.75 11.71 -19.89
N GLY A 65 -32.95 12.27 -20.07
CA GLY A 65 -34.11 11.93 -19.26
C GLY A 65 -35.35 11.78 -20.12
N TYR A 66 -36.17 10.79 -19.77
CA TYR A 66 -37.53 10.62 -20.25
C TYR A 66 -38.45 10.50 -19.05
N LEU A 67 -39.52 11.28 -19.04
CA LEU A 67 -40.54 11.24 -18.00
C LEU A 67 -41.90 11.18 -18.68
N LYS A 68 -42.74 10.24 -18.25
CA LYS A 68 -44.16 10.18 -18.61
C LYS A 68 -44.98 10.27 -17.34
N GLY A 69 -45.86 11.26 -17.29
CA GLY A 69 -46.76 11.49 -16.18
C GLY A 69 -48.19 11.52 -16.66
N GLU A 70 -49.09 10.96 -15.87
CA GLU A 70 -50.53 11.11 -16.03
C GLU A 70 -51.06 11.89 -14.84
N ASP A 71 -51.83 12.93 -15.13
CA ASP A 71 -52.35 13.85 -14.14
C ASP A 71 -53.87 13.90 -14.26
N LYS A 72 -54.54 13.46 -13.18
CA LYS A 72 -56.00 13.52 -12.97
C LYS A 72 -56.35 14.43 -11.79
N SER A 73 -55.41 15.24 -11.32
CA SER A 73 -55.64 16.13 -10.18
C SER A 73 -56.63 17.24 -10.56
N LEU A 74 -57.52 17.57 -9.63
CA LEU A 74 -58.50 18.63 -9.77
C LEU A 74 -58.20 19.74 -8.75
N PRO A 75 -58.41 21.02 -9.09
CA PRO A 75 -59.01 21.51 -10.35
C PRO A 75 -57.98 21.63 -11.48
N ASN A 76 -58.31 21.12 -12.68
CA ASN A 76 -57.54 21.35 -13.91
C ASN A 76 -58.41 22.11 -14.92
N GLN A 77 -57.95 23.31 -15.32
CA GLN A 77 -58.69 24.24 -16.19
C GLN A 77 -58.56 23.91 -17.69
N LEU A 78 -57.67 22.98 -18.06
CA LEU A 78 -57.42 22.62 -19.46
C LEU A 78 -58.08 21.27 -19.82
N SER A 79 -57.98 20.27 -18.94
CA SER A 79 -58.54 18.93 -19.15
C SER A 79 -58.63 18.13 -17.84
N PRO A 80 -59.65 17.28 -17.65
CA PRO A 80 -59.74 16.37 -16.50
C PRO A 80 -58.69 15.26 -16.50
N HIS A 81 -58.02 15.00 -17.63
CA HIS A 81 -56.95 14.01 -17.73
C HIS A 81 -55.87 14.47 -18.70
N ARG A 82 -54.67 14.69 -18.16
CA ARG A 82 -53.51 15.14 -18.92
C ARG A 82 -52.39 14.11 -18.87
N THR A 83 -51.96 13.66 -20.04
CA THR A 83 -50.71 12.92 -20.20
C THR A 83 -49.60 13.90 -20.60
N THR A 84 -48.48 13.86 -19.88
CA THR A 84 -47.29 14.66 -20.14
C THR A 84 -46.12 13.73 -20.43
N GLU A 85 -45.47 13.92 -21.57
CA GLU A 85 -44.20 13.27 -21.91
C GLU A 85 -43.11 14.34 -22.00
N GLN A 86 -42.03 14.15 -21.26
CA GLN A 86 -40.90 15.06 -21.22
C GLN A 86 -39.64 14.33 -21.66
N PHE A 87 -38.93 14.93 -22.61
CA PHE A 87 -37.59 14.52 -23.01
C PHE A 87 -36.62 15.63 -22.65
N THR A 88 -35.53 15.27 -21.96
CA THR A 88 -34.50 16.21 -21.54
C THR A 88 -33.15 15.68 -21.96
N ALA A 89 -32.34 16.52 -22.60
CA ALA A 89 -30.92 16.28 -22.85
C ALA A 89 -30.13 17.47 -22.31
N GLY A 90 -29.02 17.25 -21.64
CA GLY A 90 -28.23 18.34 -21.08
C GLY A 90 -26.76 17.99 -20.99
N ILE A 91 -25.92 19.02 -21.01
CA ILE A 91 -24.50 18.93 -20.67
C ILE A 91 -24.18 20.01 -19.65
N GLY A 92 -23.59 19.63 -18.52
CA GLY A 92 -23.27 20.55 -17.43
C GLY A 92 -21.83 20.38 -16.97
N LYS A 93 -21.17 21.47 -16.61
CA LYS A 93 -19.81 21.44 -16.05
C LYS A 93 -19.69 22.43 -14.89
N LYS A 94 -19.00 22.00 -13.83
CA LYS A 94 -18.54 22.87 -12.75
C LYS A 94 -17.06 23.20 -12.97
N PHE A 95 -16.70 24.48 -12.88
CA PHE A 95 -15.33 24.95 -13.00
C PHE A 95 -14.68 25.09 -11.61
N ALA A 96 -13.35 25.05 -11.57
CA ALA A 96 -12.58 25.26 -10.34
C ALA A 96 -12.80 26.65 -9.71
N THR A 97 -13.36 27.61 -10.46
CA THR A 97 -13.78 28.94 -9.99
C THR A 97 -15.10 28.92 -9.23
N GLY A 98 -15.74 27.76 -9.05
CA GLY A 98 -17.06 27.62 -8.46
C GLY A 98 -18.22 27.94 -9.42
N THR A 99 -17.92 28.46 -10.62
CA THR A 99 -18.90 28.70 -11.68
C THR A 99 -19.44 27.38 -12.20
N SER A 100 -20.75 27.26 -12.38
CA SER A 100 -21.38 26.13 -13.05
C SER A 100 -22.10 26.60 -14.30
N VAL A 101 -21.90 25.89 -15.39
CA VAL A 101 -22.54 26.17 -16.69
C VAL A 101 -23.28 24.92 -17.12
N GLN A 102 -24.56 25.05 -17.46
CA GLN A 102 -25.38 23.97 -18.01
C GLN A 102 -26.00 24.43 -19.32
N LEU A 103 -25.91 23.59 -20.35
CA LEU A 103 -26.71 23.68 -21.56
C LEU A 103 -27.78 22.59 -21.47
N ASN A 104 -29.05 22.97 -21.56
CA ASN A 104 -30.18 22.04 -21.49
C ASN A 104 -31.09 22.20 -22.70
N ALA A 105 -31.53 21.08 -23.25
CA ALA A 105 -32.58 20.97 -24.24
C ALA A 105 -33.71 20.12 -23.64
N GLN A 106 -34.92 20.63 -23.67
CA GLN A 106 -36.10 19.99 -23.12
C GLN A 106 -37.24 20.08 -24.13
N ASN A 107 -38.02 19.02 -24.21
CA ASN A 107 -39.27 19.03 -24.95
C ASN A 107 -40.34 18.41 -24.07
N TYR A 108 -41.47 19.10 -23.97
CA TYR A 108 -42.67 18.61 -23.33
C TYR A 108 -43.71 18.34 -24.41
N SER A 109 -44.40 17.22 -24.32
CA SER A 109 -45.52 16.85 -25.16
C SER A 109 -46.72 16.61 -24.24
N PHE A 110 -47.79 17.35 -24.46
CA PHE A 110 -49.01 17.30 -23.68
C PHE A 110 -50.12 16.71 -24.52
N THR A 111 -50.83 15.74 -23.96
CA THR A 111 -52.07 15.19 -24.52
C THR A 111 -53.17 15.36 -23.48
N ASN A 112 -54.21 16.10 -23.83
CA ASN A 112 -55.30 16.48 -22.94
C ASN A 112 -56.59 15.83 -23.43
N GLU A 113 -57.13 14.88 -22.67
CA GLU A 113 -58.41 14.26 -23.00
C GLU A 113 -59.55 15.23 -22.70
N ASN A 114 -60.53 15.37 -23.61
CA ASN A 114 -61.65 16.30 -23.45
C ASN A 114 -61.19 17.75 -23.16
N ALA A 115 -60.19 18.23 -23.91
CA ALA A 115 -59.70 19.59 -23.78
C ALA A 115 -60.83 20.62 -23.95
N ILE A 116 -60.92 21.57 -23.03
CA ILE A 116 -62.00 22.58 -22.99
C ILE A 116 -61.86 23.60 -24.13
N PHE A 117 -60.63 23.89 -24.57
CA PHE A 117 -60.31 24.83 -25.63
C PHE A 117 -59.81 24.11 -26.90
N PRO A 118 -60.38 24.41 -28.10
CA PRO A 118 -59.89 23.86 -29.36
C PRO A 118 -58.39 24.14 -29.60
N GLY A 119 -57.64 23.13 -30.03
CA GLY A 119 -56.20 23.23 -30.32
C GLY A 119 -55.27 22.94 -29.13
N PHE A 120 -55.82 22.74 -27.93
CA PHE A 120 -55.07 22.32 -26.73
C PHE A 120 -55.20 20.82 -26.43
N ASP A 121 -55.84 20.06 -27.30
CA ASP A 121 -55.96 18.60 -27.24
C ASP A 121 -54.60 17.90 -27.29
N LYS A 122 -53.70 18.42 -28.14
CA LYS A 122 -52.33 17.98 -28.25
C LYS A 122 -51.43 19.15 -28.62
N TYR A 123 -50.39 19.36 -27.81
CA TYR A 123 -49.36 20.35 -28.12
C TYR A 123 -48.02 19.97 -27.50
N SER A 124 -46.97 20.59 -28.00
CA SER A 124 -45.60 20.40 -27.56
C SER A 124 -44.91 21.74 -27.34
N THR A 125 -44.06 21.80 -26.32
CA THR A 125 -43.21 22.95 -26.05
C THR A 125 -41.75 22.53 -26.01
N GLY A 126 -40.90 23.31 -26.64
CA GLY A 126 -39.45 23.13 -26.63
C GLY A 126 -38.79 24.18 -25.76
N LEU A 127 -37.65 23.83 -25.18
CA LEU A 127 -36.81 24.74 -24.42
C LEU A 127 -35.34 24.37 -24.63
N LEU A 128 -34.58 25.25 -25.26
CA LEU A 128 -33.12 25.13 -25.40
C LEU A 128 -32.48 26.31 -24.69
N GLY A 129 -31.64 26.08 -23.69
CA GLY A 129 -31.06 27.19 -22.96
C GLY A 129 -29.77 26.90 -22.21
N VAL A 130 -29.11 27.99 -21.86
CA VAL A 130 -27.88 27.99 -21.05
C VAL A 130 -28.20 28.60 -19.69
N THR A 131 -27.78 27.90 -18.64
CA THR A 131 -27.79 28.40 -17.27
C THR A 131 -26.36 28.56 -16.79
N VAL A 132 -26.06 29.74 -16.22
CA VAL A 132 -24.81 30.04 -15.53
C VAL A 132 -25.14 30.36 -14.09
N LYS A 133 -24.48 29.68 -13.14
CA LYS A 133 -24.63 29.93 -11.70
C LYS A 133 -23.27 30.11 -11.06
N GLN A 134 -23.15 31.15 -10.24
CA GLN A 134 -21.96 31.48 -9.47
C GLN A 134 -22.34 31.69 -8.00
N SER A 135 -21.63 31.04 -7.08
CA SER A 135 -21.74 31.45 -5.68
C SER A 135 -20.81 32.62 -5.36
N LEU A 136 -21.35 33.57 -4.61
CA LEU A 136 -20.73 34.82 -4.20
C LEU A 136 -20.31 34.81 -2.72
N TRP A 137 -20.66 33.76 -1.95
CA TRP A 137 -20.33 33.68 -0.53
C TRP A 137 -19.77 32.32 -0.12
N LYS A 138 -20.60 31.28 0.05
CA LYS A 138 -20.12 29.89 0.14
C LYS A 138 -19.43 29.51 -1.16
N ASP A 139 -18.26 28.88 -1.16
CA ASP A 139 -17.55 28.54 -2.40
C ASP A 139 -17.19 29.78 -3.26
N PHE A 140 -16.93 30.93 -2.63
CA PHE A 140 -16.54 32.17 -3.30
C PHE A 140 -15.29 31.96 -4.17
N PHE A 141 -15.41 32.28 -5.46
CA PHE A 141 -14.39 31.97 -6.48
C PHE A 141 -13.86 30.53 -6.43
N GLY A 142 -14.69 29.58 -6.00
CA GLY A 142 -14.37 28.16 -5.98
C GLY A 142 -13.50 27.72 -4.82
N LEU A 143 -13.41 28.50 -3.73
CA LEU A 143 -12.63 28.14 -2.54
C LEU A 143 -12.97 26.72 -2.06
N GLY A 144 -14.24 26.44 -1.74
CA GLY A 144 -14.68 25.13 -1.27
C GLY A 144 -14.49 24.02 -2.31
N THR A 145 -14.70 24.33 -3.59
CA THR A 145 -14.46 23.40 -4.71
C THR A 145 -12.99 23.00 -4.80
N ARG A 146 -12.08 23.97 -4.75
CA ARG A 146 -10.63 23.73 -4.81
C ARG A 146 -10.14 22.99 -3.57
N THR A 147 -10.58 23.41 -2.38
CA THR A 147 -10.26 22.72 -1.12
C THR A 147 -10.72 21.26 -1.15
N LYS A 148 -11.93 20.98 -1.67
CA LYS A 148 -12.44 19.62 -1.83
C LYS A 148 -11.57 18.78 -2.77
N VAL A 149 -11.19 19.33 -3.94
CA VAL A 149 -10.31 18.64 -4.90
C VAL A 149 -8.92 18.40 -4.28
N GLU A 150 -8.35 19.40 -3.60
CA GLU A 150 -7.08 19.26 -2.89
C GLU A 150 -7.17 18.20 -1.78
N ARG A 151 -8.28 18.15 -1.03
CA ARG A 151 -8.53 17.11 -0.03
C ARG A 151 -8.59 15.72 -0.67
N GLN A 152 -9.33 15.57 -1.78
CA GLN A 152 -9.44 14.29 -2.50
C GLN A 152 -8.08 13.82 -3.02
N ARG A 153 -7.27 14.73 -3.58
CA ARG A 153 -5.89 14.43 -3.99
C ARG A 153 -5.02 14.00 -2.80
N SER A 154 -5.06 14.75 -1.70
CA SER A 154 -4.32 14.43 -0.47
C SER A 154 -4.75 13.09 0.13
N ALA A 155 -6.05 12.77 0.09
CA ALA A 155 -6.57 11.48 0.56
C ALA A 155 -6.12 10.32 -0.34
N ALA A 156 -6.10 10.53 -1.66
CA ALA A 156 -5.60 9.52 -2.60
C ALA A 156 -4.09 9.30 -2.45
N GLU A 157 -3.30 10.36 -2.25
CA GLU A 157 -1.86 10.29 -1.96
C GLU A 157 -1.58 9.53 -0.64
N LEU A 158 -2.38 9.79 0.40
CA LEU A 158 -2.33 9.05 1.66
C LEU A 158 -2.62 7.56 1.46
N GLU A 159 -3.69 7.24 0.72
CA GLU A 159 -4.06 5.85 0.43
C GLU A 159 -2.96 5.14 -0.38
N MET A 160 -2.40 5.83 -1.39
CA MET A 160 -1.34 5.31 -2.25
C MET A 160 -0.07 5.00 -1.45
N THR A 161 0.33 5.92 -0.57
CA THR A 161 1.48 5.74 0.33
C THR A 161 1.24 4.61 1.33
N SER A 162 -0.01 4.45 1.79
CA SER A 162 -0.39 3.37 2.72
C SER A 162 -0.29 2.01 2.05
N VAL A 163 -0.78 1.88 0.83
CA VAL A 163 -0.62 0.66 0.02
C VAL A 163 0.85 0.39 -0.31
N ASP A 164 1.63 1.43 -0.64
CA ASP A 164 3.08 1.27 -0.86
C ASP A 164 3.82 0.77 0.39
N LEU A 165 3.43 1.24 1.58
CA LEU A 165 3.97 0.73 2.85
C LEU A 165 3.62 -0.75 3.05
N GLN A 166 2.39 -1.16 2.78
CA GLN A 166 1.98 -2.57 2.85
C GLN A 166 2.79 -3.43 1.86
N ARG A 167 2.95 -2.97 0.63
CA ARG A 167 3.76 -3.61 -0.41
C ARG A 167 5.21 -3.78 0.03
N ARG A 168 5.83 -2.74 0.59
CA ARG A 168 7.20 -2.79 1.14
C ARG A 168 7.30 -3.74 2.34
N GLY A 169 6.26 -3.82 3.17
CA GLY A 169 6.15 -4.78 4.26
C GLY A 169 6.18 -6.23 3.76
N LEU A 170 5.42 -6.55 2.71
CA LEU A 170 5.43 -7.87 2.08
C LEU A 170 6.81 -8.21 1.48
N LEU A 171 7.46 -7.24 0.83
CA LEU A 171 8.82 -7.43 0.30
C LEU A 171 9.85 -7.69 1.41
N LEU A 172 9.76 -6.96 2.53
CA LEU A 172 10.60 -7.17 3.71
C LEU A 172 10.36 -8.55 4.34
N GLU A 173 9.12 -8.97 4.45
CA GLU A 173 8.75 -10.30 4.94
C GLU A 173 9.31 -11.40 4.04
N ALA A 174 9.15 -11.25 2.71
CA ALA A 174 9.69 -12.19 1.74
C ALA A 174 11.21 -12.32 1.85
N GLU A 175 11.92 -11.21 1.96
CA GLU A 175 13.37 -11.21 2.15
C GLU A 175 13.78 -11.83 3.50
N THR A 176 13.00 -11.58 4.56
CA THR A 176 13.22 -12.21 5.86
C THR A 176 13.09 -13.73 5.79
N ILE A 177 12.06 -14.24 5.11
CA ILE A 177 11.85 -15.68 4.88
C ILE A 177 13.02 -16.29 4.11
N PHE A 178 13.51 -15.62 3.06
CA PHE A 178 14.68 -16.08 2.32
C PHE A 178 15.91 -16.22 3.23
N TRP A 179 16.21 -15.19 4.01
CA TRP A 179 17.38 -15.21 4.89
C TRP A 179 17.25 -16.20 6.04
N ASP A 180 16.04 -16.44 6.55
CA ASP A 180 15.76 -17.51 7.51
C ASP A 180 15.99 -18.89 6.91
N TYR A 181 15.55 -19.13 5.68
CA TYR A 181 15.77 -20.40 5.00
C TYR A 181 17.27 -20.66 4.73
N ILE A 182 18.02 -19.64 4.30
CA ILE A 182 19.47 -19.72 4.18
C ILE A 182 20.13 -20.02 5.53
N PHE A 183 19.70 -19.34 6.60
CA PHE A 183 20.23 -19.55 7.95
C PHE A 183 20.07 -21.01 8.38
N THR A 184 18.87 -21.57 8.30
CA THR A 184 18.61 -22.94 8.76
C THR A 184 19.30 -23.97 7.87
N GLN A 185 19.41 -23.71 6.56
CA GLN A 185 20.13 -24.58 5.63
C GLN A 185 21.63 -24.65 5.97
N GLU A 186 22.27 -23.49 6.19
CA GLU A 186 23.68 -23.44 6.57
C GLU A 186 23.91 -23.95 8.00
N ASN A 187 23.01 -23.66 8.93
CA ASN A 187 23.07 -24.18 10.29
C ASN A 187 22.96 -25.71 10.30
N LEU A 188 22.09 -26.30 9.47
CA LEU A 188 21.99 -27.75 9.32
C LEU A 188 23.30 -28.36 8.81
N LYS A 189 23.94 -27.75 7.80
CA LYS A 189 25.26 -28.18 7.30
C LYS A 189 26.31 -28.10 8.41
N LEU A 190 26.32 -27.01 9.18
CA LEU A 190 27.22 -26.80 10.31
C LEU A 190 27.02 -27.86 11.40
N LYS A 191 25.77 -28.15 11.80
CA LYS A 191 25.48 -29.17 12.82
C LYS A 191 25.82 -30.58 12.37
N LYS A 192 25.67 -30.91 11.07
CA LYS A 192 26.17 -32.17 10.50
C LYS A 192 27.68 -32.28 10.63
N ALA A 193 28.43 -31.25 10.23
CA ALA A 193 29.88 -31.24 10.36
C ALA A 193 30.36 -31.36 11.81
N ASN A 194 29.67 -30.70 12.76
CA ASN A 194 29.93 -30.80 14.19
C ASN A 194 29.69 -32.21 14.74
N LEU A 195 28.63 -32.88 14.31
CA LEU A 195 28.36 -34.27 14.67
C LEU A 195 29.44 -35.23 14.14
N ASP A 196 29.90 -35.01 12.91
CA ASP A 196 30.97 -35.81 12.32
C ASP A 196 32.29 -35.60 13.07
N ARG A 197 32.62 -34.37 13.48
CA ARG A 197 33.79 -34.06 14.32
C ARG A 197 33.69 -34.75 15.69
N SER A 198 32.59 -34.58 16.41
CA SER A 198 32.40 -35.18 17.73
C SER A 198 32.37 -36.71 17.67
N GLY A 199 31.85 -37.30 16.58
CA GLY A 199 31.89 -38.74 16.35
C GLY A 199 33.31 -39.28 16.18
N ARG A 200 34.22 -38.52 15.56
CA ARG A 200 35.64 -38.89 15.50
C ARG A 200 36.31 -38.82 16.87
N VAL A 201 36.04 -37.77 17.64
CA VAL A 201 36.55 -37.63 19.02
C VAL A 201 36.06 -38.79 19.89
N GLN A 202 34.76 -39.10 19.84
CA GLN A 202 34.17 -40.22 20.59
C GLN A 202 34.79 -41.56 20.23
N LYS A 203 34.94 -41.88 18.93
CA LYS A 203 35.56 -43.14 18.49
C LYS A 203 37.03 -43.25 18.93
N TRP A 204 37.77 -42.15 18.85
CA TRP A 204 39.17 -42.10 19.29
C TRP A 204 39.31 -42.31 20.80
N THR A 205 38.50 -41.61 21.59
CA THR A 205 38.52 -41.74 23.06
C THR A 205 38.05 -43.12 23.52
N ALA A 206 37.00 -43.68 22.91
CA ALA A 206 36.52 -45.02 23.22
C ALA A 206 37.62 -46.09 23.01
N LYS A 207 38.35 -46.02 21.88
CA LYS A 207 39.46 -46.92 21.61
C LYS A 207 40.62 -46.77 22.61
N ARG A 208 40.89 -45.54 23.08
CA ARG A 208 41.90 -45.30 24.12
C ARG A 208 41.46 -45.87 25.46
N PHE A 209 40.17 -45.80 25.80
CA PHE A 209 39.61 -46.37 27.02
C PHE A 209 39.67 -47.90 27.00
N GLU A 210 39.27 -48.52 25.89
CA GLU A 210 39.36 -49.98 25.69
C GLU A 210 40.79 -50.52 25.83
N ASN A 211 41.77 -49.75 25.37
CA ASN A 211 43.19 -50.08 25.47
C ASN A 211 43.82 -49.69 26.83
N GLY A 212 43.04 -49.18 27.78
CA GLY A 212 43.51 -48.76 29.11
C GLY A 212 44.38 -47.49 29.13
N ILE A 213 44.36 -46.70 28.06
CA ILE A 213 45.16 -45.47 27.89
C ILE A 213 44.43 -44.23 28.42
N SER A 214 43.10 -44.21 28.42
CA SER A 214 42.29 -43.10 28.95
C SER A 214 41.35 -43.55 30.05
N GLU A 215 40.83 -42.58 30.81
CA GLU A 215 39.95 -42.85 31.94
C GLU A 215 38.48 -43.00 31.50
N LYS A 216 37.66 -43.59 32.37
CA LYS A 216 36.21 -43.70 32.14
C LYS A 216 35.54 -42.33 32.00
N ALA A 217 36.03 -41.31 32.73
CA ALA A 217 35.52 -39.95 32.65
C ALA A 217 35.72 -39.35 31.23
N ASP A 218 36.86 -39.62 30.59
CA ASP A 218 37.13 -39.18 29.23
C ASP A 218 36.14 -39.77 28.21
N ASP A 219 35.90 -41.08 28.28
CA ASP A 219 34.96 -41.78 27.41
C ASP A 219 33.52 -41.26 27.61
N LEU A 220 33.10 -41.07 28.86
CA LEU A 220 31.78 -40.50 29.17
C LEU A 220 31.63 -39.07 28.65
N ASN A 221 32.65 -38.21 28.80
CA ASN A 221 32.63 -36.85 28.27
C ASN A 221 32.52 -36.82 26.74
N ALA A 222 33.28 -37.68 26.05
CA ALA A 222 33.24 -37.76 24.60
C ALA A 222 31.89 -38.31 24.09
N LYS A 223 31.31 -39.31 24.78
CA LYS A 223 29.96 -39.81 24.51
C LYS A 223 28.89 -38.74 24.73
N ALA A 224 28.98 -37.98 25.83
CA ALA A 224 28.05 -36.90 26.12
C ALA A 224 28.09 -35.81 25.04
N LEU A 225 29.29 -35.39 24.62
CA LEU A 225 29.45 -34.43 23.51
C LEU A 225 28.81 -34.96 22.22
N TYR A 226 29.06 -36.23 21.86
CA TYR A 226 28.47 -36.82 20.66
C TYR A 226 26.94 -36.84 20.71
N SER A 227 26.36 -37.30 21.81
CA SER A 227 24.91 -37.30 22.02
C SER A 227 24.31 -35.88 21.97
N LEU A 228 25.01 -34.88 22.52
CA LEU A 228 24.59 -33.48 22.44
C LEU A 228 24.55 -33.00 20.98
N ARG A 229 25.56 -33.33 20.17
CA ARG A 229 25.56 -32.98 18.73
C ARG A 229 24.47 -33.71 17.94
N GLN A 230 24.11 -34.93 18.32
CA GLN A 230 22.98 -35.64 17.70
C GLN A 230 21.66 -34.91 17.97
N MET A 231 21.45 -34.46 19.21
CA MET A 231 20.29 -33.67 19.60
C MET A 231 20.25 -32.32 18.86
N GLU A 232 21.36 -31.59 18.79
CA GLU A 232 21.45 -30.34 18.03
C GLU A 232 21.16 -30.52 16.54
N LEU A 233 21.65 -31.61 15.93
CA LEU A 233 21.36 -31.93 14.54
C LEU A 233 19.87 -32.21 14.33
N LEU A 234 19.23 -32.96 15.23
CA LEU A 234 17.81 -33.24 15.18
C LEU A 234 16.98 -31.95 15.26
N MET A 235 17.34 -31.03 16.15
CA MET A 235 16.69 -29.72 16.25
C MET A 235 16.89 -28.89 14.98
N ALA A 236 18.11 -28.83 14.44
CA ALA A 236 18.41 -28.09 13.22
C ALA A 236 17.69 -28.67 11.99
N ASP A 237 17.50 -29.99 11.91
CA ASP A 237 16.73 -30.64 10.84
C ASP A 237 15.24 -30.24 10.91
N ASN A 238 14.66 -30.19 12.11
CA ASN A 238 13.29 -29.73 12.31
C ASN A 238 13.14 -28.24 11.97
N GLU A 239 14.08 -27.40 12.39
CA GLU A 239 14.08 -25.96 12.07
C GLU A 239 14.21 -25.72 10.56
N TYR A 240 15.09 -26.46 9.88
CA TYR A 240 15.22 -26.45 8.43
C TYR A 240 13.90 -26.82 7.75
N LYS A 241 13.26 -27.93 8.13
CA LYS A 241 11.95 -28.32 7.58
C LYS A 241 10.88 -27.25 7.78
N ASN A 242 10.83 -26.61 8.95
CA ASN A 242 9.88 -25.53 9.23
C ASN A 242 10.13 -24.29 8.36
N SER A 243 11.39 -23.88 8.21
CA SER A 243 11.75 -22.77 7.32
C SER A 243 11.53 -23.09 5.83
N GLU A 244 11.74 -24.34 5.43
CA GLU A 244 11.49 -24.81 4.07
C GLU A 244 10.00 -24.72 3.74
N MET A 245 9.12 -25.10 4.67
CA MET A 245 7.67 -24.91 4.47
C MET A 245 7.31 -23.45 4.24
N LYS A 246 7.80 -22.52 5.08
CA LYS A 246 7.56 -21.08 4.91
C LYS A 246 8.10 -20.52 3.59
N PHE A 247 9.29 -20.97 3.18
CA PHE A 247 9.90 -20.59 1.90
C PHE A 247 9.10 -21.11 0.71
N ARG A 248 8.58 -22.33 0.80
CA ARG A 248 7.71 -22.90 -0.24
C ARG A 248 6.37 -22.17 -0.31
N GLU A 249 5.80 -21.82 0.83
CA GLU A 249 4.57 -21.03 0.94
C GLU A 249 4.73 -19.62 0.35
N SER A 250 5.85 -18.94 0.61
CA SER A 250 6.10 -17.59 0.06
C SER A 250 6.13 -17.57 -1.46
N LEU A 251 6.62 -18.64 -2.08
CA LEU A 251 6.68 -18.87 -3.53
C LEU A 251 5.42 -19.55 -4.11
N GLU A 252 4.44 -19.86 -3.26
CA GLU A 252 3.20 -20.58 -3.60
C GLU A 252 3.46 -21.92 -4.32
N LEU A 253 4.50 -22.65 -3.88
CA LEU A 253 4.85 -23.94 -4.47
C LEU A 253 3.85 -25.02 -4.06
N THR A 254 3.37 -25.77 -5.05
CA THR A 254 2.53 -26.95 -4.85
C THR A 254 3.34 -28.10 -4.23
N SER A 255 2.65 -29.08 -3.63
CA SER A 255 3.31 -30.26 -3.03
C SER A 255 4.12 -31.08 -4.04
N ALA A 256 3.83 -30.96 -5.34
CA ALA A 256 4.54 -31.68 -6.41
C ALA A 256 5.83 -30.96 -6.87
N GLU A 257 5.93 -29.65 -6.65
CA GLU A 257 7.11 -28.86 -7.03
C GLU A 257 8.25 -29.06 -6.03
N LYS A 258 9.46 -29.26 -6.56
CA LYS A 258 10.67 -29.33 -5.73
C LYS A 258 11.02 -27.95 -5.19
N THR A 259 11.54 -27.90 -3.96
CA THR A 259 12.11 -26.67 -3.40
C THR A 259 13.33 -26.28 -4.24
N PRO A 260 13.39 -25.06 -4.78
CA PRO A 260 14.57 -24.57 -5.49
C PRO A 260 15.82 -24.62 -4.60
N GLU A 261 16.97 -24.98 -5.17
CA GLU A 261 18.23 -24.76 -4.49
C GLU A 261 18.51 -23.26 -4.41
N VAL A 262 18.97 -22.78 -3.25
CA VAL A 262 19.26 -21.36 -2.99
C VAL A 262 20.72 -21.19 -2.59
N THR A 263 21.28 -20.04 -2.93
CA THR A 263 22.61 -19.63 -2.45
C THR A 263 22.60 -18.19 -1.95
N ALA A 264 23.47 -17.92 -0.97
CA ALA A 264 23.64 -16.61 -0.40
C ALA A 264 24.92 -15.93 -0.90
N ASN A 265 24.78 -14.70 -1.38
CA ASN A 265 25.92 -13.81 -1.58
C ASN A 265 26.20 -13.03 -0.29
N TRP A 266 27.15 -13.52 0.51
CA TRP A 266 27.50 -12.92 1.80
C TRP A 266 28.25 -11.59 1.69
N LYS A 267 28.72 -11.18 0.51
CA LYS A 267 29.55 -9.98 0.33
C LYS A 267 28.74 -8.75 -0.10
N GLU A 268 27.62 -8.94 -0.77
CA GLU A 268 26.84 -7.83 -1.33
C GLU A 268 25.91 -7.20 -0.31
N THR A 269 26.11 -5.91 -0.06
CA THR A 269 25.17 -5.05 0.68
C THR A 269 24.00 -4.65 -0.21
N ARG A 270 22.82 -4.52 0.40
CA ARG A 270 21.63 -4.06 -0.32
C ARG A 270 21.82 -2.67 -0.93
N PRO A 271 21.43 -2.46 -2.21
CA PRO A 271 21.53 -1.13 -2.83
C PRO A 271 20.75 -0.05 -2.08
N TYR A 272 19.55 -0.38 -1.57
CA TYR A 272 18.63 0.60 -1.00
C TYR A 272 19.18 1.33 0.24
N ILE A 273 19.91 0.64 1.12
CA ILE A 273 20.53 1.27 2.28
C ILE A 273 21.66 2.23 1.86
N ASN A 274 22.46 1.86 0.86
CA ASN A 274 23.53 2.71 0.34
C ASN A 274 22.97 3.99 -0.30
N ASP A 275 21.84 3.88 -1.00
CA ASP A 275 21.16 5.02 -1.61
C ASP A 275 20.61 5.97 -0.54
N LEU A 276 19.95 5.44 0.50
CA LEU A 276 19.37 6.26 1.57
C LEU A 276 20.40 6.89 2.50
N LYS A 277 21.52 6.22 2.77
CA LYS A 277 22.55 6.72 3.70
C LYS A 277 23.11 8.08 3.31
N ASN A 278 23.15 8.37 2.01
CA ASN A 278 23.70 9.61 1.46
C ASN A 278 22.64 10.72 1.24
N LYS A 279 21.36 10.42 1.50
CA LYS A 279 20.25 11.35 1.30
C LYS A 279 19.98 12.17 2.55
N LYS A 280 19.49 13.39 2.35
CA LYS A 280 19.04 14.27 3.44
C LYS A 280 17.56 14.01 3.70
N ASN A 281 17.09 14.25 4.93
CA ASN A 281 15.68 14.16 5.31
C ASN A 281 15.05 12.78 5.05
N VAL A 282 15.74 11.72 5.46
CA VAL A 282 15.18 10.36 5.43
C VAL A 282 14.29 10.14 6.66
N ILE A 283 13.10 9.61 6.43
CA ILE A 283 12.13 9.35 7.49
C ILE A 283 11.45 8.00 7.30
N LYS A 284 10.96 7.42 8.40
CA LYS A 284 10.06 6.26 8.36
C LYS A 284 8.76 6.62 7.61
N ILE A 285 8.32 5.77 6.69
CA ILE A 285 7.13 6.01 5.85
C ILE A 285 5.86 6.23 6.69
N GLU A 286 5.70 5.52 7.81
CA GLU A 286 4.59 5.72 8.76
C GLU A 286 4.51 7.16 9.31
N SER A 287 5.66 7.79 9.51
CA SER A 287 5.72 9.18 9.95
C SER A 287 5.28 10.13 8.84
N TYR A 288 5.67 9.86 7.59
CA TYR A 288 5.20 10.61 6.43
C TYR A 288 3.69 10.44 6.21
N LEU A 289 3.15 9.23 6.37
CA LEU A 289 1.69 8.99 6.36
C LEU A 289 0.94 9.86 7.37
N SER A 290 1.51 10.04 8.57
CA SER A 290 0.91 10.92 9.59
C SER A 290 0.87 12.39 9.13
N THR A 291 1.82 12.84 8.30
CA THR A 291 1.80 14.19 7.71
C THR A 291 0.71 14.35 6.66
N LEU A 292 0.52 13.34 5.79
CA LEU A 292 -0.56 13.31 4.81
C LEU A 292 -1.94 13.22 5.50
N GLU A 293 -2.05 12.46 6.61
CA GLU A 293 -3.25 12.41 7.46
C GLU A 293 -3.60 13.81 7.97
N ALA A 294 -2.62 14.52 8.54
CA ALA A 294 -2.83 15.87 9.07
C ALA A 294 -3.22 16.87 7.96
N LYS A 295 -2.56 16.82 6.81
CA LYS A 295 -2.89 17.64 5.63
C LYS A 295 -4.32 17.39 5.16
N THR A 296 -4.71 16.12 5.03
CA THR A 296 -6.06 15.72 4.59
C THR A 296 -7.13 16.20 5.58
N LYS A 297 -6.88 16.09 6.89
CA LYS A 297 -7.80 16.58 7.93
C LYS A 297 -7.89 18.10 8.00
N ALA A 298 -6.78 18.81 7.78
CA ALA A 298 -6.80 20.27 7.68
C ALA A 298 -7.67 20.73 6.50
N LEU A 299 -7.49 20.13 5.32
CA LEU A 299 -8.31 20.42 4.14
C LEU A 299 -9.79 20.04 4.36
N ALA A 300 -10.07 18.93 5.05
CA ALA A 300 -11.45 18.55 5.42
C ALA A 300 -12.09 19.55 6.39
N SER A 301 -11.32 20.09 7.33
CA SER A 301 -11.76 21.17 8.21
C SER A 301 -12.10 22.41 7.40
N ASP A 302 -11.21 22.85 6.52
CA ASP A 302 -11.43 24.04 5.69
C ASP A 302 -12.64 23.90 4.74
N GLU A 303 -12.82 22.72 4.13
CA GLU A 303 -14.01 22.39 3.32
C GLU A 303 -15.28 22.51 4.16
N THR A 304 -15.27 21.96 5.38
CA THR A 304 -16.42 22.01 6.28
C THR A 304 -16.73 23.44 6.71
N LEU A 305 -15.70 24.22 7.08
CA LEU A 305 -15.87 25.62 7.47
C LEU A 305 -16.47 26.47 6.35
N ASP A 306 -16.09 26.23 5.09
CA ASP A 306 -16.71 26.89 3.95
C ASP A 306 -18.16 26.43 3.74
N SER A 307 -18.42 25.13 3.87
CA SER A 307 -19.78 24.56 3.72
C SER A 307 -20.80 25.10 4.73
N LEU A 308 -20.35 25.54 5.91
CA LEU A 308 -21.18 26.12 6.96
C LEU A 308 -21.51 27.60 6.73
N ARG A 309 -20.87 28.26 5.74
CA ARG A 309 -21.16 29.65 5.38
C ARG A 309 -22.51 29.74 4.66
N PRO A 310 -23.24 30.86 4.80
CA PRO A 310 -24.43 31.08 3.99
C PRO A 310 -24.08 31.09 2.50
N ASP A 311 -24.97 30.52 1.68
CA ASP A 311 -24.84 30.50 0.23
C ASP A 311 -25.60 31.68 -0.36
N LEU A 312 -24.89 32.66 -0.92
CA LEU A 312 -25.50 33.67 -1.78
C LEU A 312 -25.05 33.38 -3.20
N SER A 313 -25.96 32.95 -4.06
CA SER A 313 -25.64 32.61 -5.45
C SER A 313 -26.44 33.45 -6.43
N VAL A 314 -25.78 33.90 -7.49
CA VAL A 314 -26.41 34.52 -8.64
C VAL A 314 -26.51 33.48 -9.73
N PHE A 315 -27.66 33.43 -10.40
CA PHE A 315 -27.83 32.62 -11.59
C PHE A 315 -28.47 33.43 -12.70
N GLY A 316 -28.06 33.15 -13.92
CA GLY A 316 -28.63 33.68 -15.14
C GLY A 316 -28.98 32.51 -16.05
N THR A 317 -30.18 32.54 -16.60
CA THR A 317 -30.66 31.56 -17.56
C THR A 317 -31.11 32.29 -18.82
N TYR A 318 -30.68 31.80 -19.98
CA TYR A 318 -31.10 32.30 -21.27
C TYR A 318 -31.58 31.13 -22.11
N ASN A 319 -32.89 31.09 -22.35
CA ASN A 319 -33.58 30.00 -23.03
C ASN A 319 -34.22 30.50 -24.33
N TYR A 320 -34.33 29.63 -25.31
CA TYR A 320 -35.24 29.74 -26.44
C TYR A 320 -36.38 28.76 -26.22
N THR A 321 -37.59 29.27 -26.26
CA THR A 321 -38.80 28.44 -26.13
C THR A 321 -39.42 28.22 -27.50
N SER A 322 -40.21 27.17 -27.64
CA SER A 322 -41.03 26.95 -28.82
C SER A 322 -42.39 26.39 -28.40
N TYR A 323 -43.37 26.60 -29.26
CA TYR A 323 -44.70 26.04 -29.10
C TYR A 323 -45.18 25.55 -30.46
N ASN A 324 -45.56 24.27 -30.55
CA ASN A 324 -46.13 23.70 -31.75
C ASN A 324 -47.07 22.54 -31.42
N ARG A 325 -48.05 22.23 -32.28
CA ARG A 325 -48.89 21.03 -32.11
C ARG A 325 -48.09 19.75 -32.36
N ASP A 326 -47.15 19.81 -33.30
CA ASP A 326 -46.26 18.70 -33.62
C ASP A 326 -44.97 18.76 -32.77
N ARG A 327 -44.57 17.61 -32.25
CA ARG A 327 -43.38 17.48 -31.40
C ARG A 327 -42.10 17.73 -32.18
N GLU A 328 -41.98 17.14 -33.37
CA GLU A 328 -40.76 17.25 -34.18
C GLU A 328 -40.53 18.70 -34.59
N GLN A 329 -41.61 19.37 -34.98
CA GLN A 329 -41.56 20.78 -35.31
C GLN A 329 -41.23 21.64 -34.08
N SER A 330 -41.81 21.37 -32.90
CA SER A 330 -41.43 22.06 -31.66
C SER A 330 -39.93 21.90 -31.33
N VAL A 331 -39.37 20.72 -31.55
CA VAL A 331 -37.94 20.46 -31.36
C VAL A 331 -37.07 21.23 -32.35
N LYS A 332 -37.51 21.36 -33.60
CA LYS A 332 -36.82 22.16 -34.61
C LYS A 332 -36.91 23.66 -34.29
N ASP A 333 -38.08 24.11 -33.85
CA ASP A 333 -38.37 25.52 -33.59
C ASP A 333 -37.59 26.06 -32.37
N MET A 334 -37.30 25.23 -31.36
CA MET A 334 -36.47 25.67 -30.23
C MET A 334 -35.02 26.01 -30.62
N GLY A 335 -34.54 25.52 -31.78
CA GLY A 335 -33.24 25.87 -32.33
C GLY A 335 -33.21 27.13 -33.19
N GLN A 336 -34.37 27.69 -33.56
CA GLN A 336 -34.48 28.86 -34.43
C GLN A 336 -34.31 30.18 -33.66
N GLY A 337 -34.63 30.18 -32.37
CA GLY A 337 -34.33 31.30 -31.47
C GLY A 337 -35.42 32.38 -31.37
N ASP A 338 -36.63 32.12 -31.87
CA ASP A 338 -37.66 33.15 -32.04
C ASP A 338 -38.32 33.63 -30.74
N TYR A 339 -38.32 32.80 -29.69
CA TYR A 339 -38.95 33.13 -28.40
C TYR A 339 -37.94 33.07 -27.24
N PRO A 340 -37.06 34.08 -27.11
CA PRO A 340 -36.10 34.14 -26.03
C PRO A 340 -36.79 34.40 -24.69
N GLN A 341 -36.32 33.69 -23.66
CA GLN A 341 -36.70 33.87 -22.26
C GLN A 341 -35.42 34.01 -21.43
N SER A 342 -35.25 35.17 -20.81
CA SER A 342 -34.15 35.45 -19.90
C SER A 342 -34.62 35.52 -18.46
N VAL A 343 -33.91 34.85 -17.54
CA VAL A 343 -34.14 34.93 -16.11
C VAL A 343 -32.82 35.27 -15.43
N VAL A 344 -32.83 36.27 -14.56
CA VAL A 344 -31.73 36.55 -13.63
C VAL A 344 -32.29 36.46 -12.24
N GLY A 345 -31.64 35.67 -11.39
CA GLY A 345 -32.09 35.43 -10.04
C GLY A 345 -30.95 35.37 -9.04
N VAL A 346 -31.32 35.62 -7.79
CA VAL A 346 -30.43 35.48 -6.64
C VAL A 346 -31.05 34.44 -5.72
N ASN A 347 -30.25 33.49 -5.26
CA ASN A 347 -30.67 32.45 -4.34
C ASN A 347 -29.83 32.53 -3.06
N PHE A 348 -30.50 32.72 -1.92
CA PHE A 348 -29.89 32.78 -0.60
C PHE A 348 -30.30 31.57 0.24
N VAL A 349 -29.32 30.82 0.75
CA VAL A 349 -29.54 29.64 1.61
C VAL A 349 -28.73 29.80 2.89
N TRP A 350 -29.39 29.65 4.04
CA TRP A 350 -28.73 29.76 5.34
C TRP A 350 -29.20 28.66 6.29
N ILE A 351 -28.23 27.93 6.85
CA ILE A 351 -28.44 26.98 7.94
C ILE A 351 -28.45 27.76 9.27
N ILE A 352 -29.59 27.81 9.95
CA ILE A 352 -29.81 28.70 11.11
C ILE A 352 -29.29 28.09 12.42
N ASP A 353 -29.20 26.77 12.54
CA ASP A 353 -28.78 26.09 13.78
C ASP A 353 -27.33 26.43 14.17
N ASN A 354 -27.19 27.39 15.08
CA ASN A 354 -25.89 27.91 15.50
C ASN A 354 -25.15 26.94 16.42
N GLN A 355 -25.86 26.12 17.20
CA GLN A 355 -25.23 25.18 18.12
C GLN A 355 -24.63 23.99 17.36
N ALA A 356 -25.35 23.44 16.39
CA ALA A 356 -24.81 22.39 15.53
C ALA A 356 -23.63 22.90 14.69
N LYS A 357 -23.72 24.12 14.14
CA LYS A 357 -22.62 24.75 13.39
C LYS A 357 -21.37 24.96 14.24
N SER A 358 -21.50 25.50 15.45
CA SER A 358 -20.36 25.72 16.35
C SER A 358 -19.76 24.40 16.80
N GLY A 359 -20.60 23.40 17.15
CA GLY A 359 -20.15 22.07 17.52
C GLY A 359 -19.35 21.38 16.41
N LEU A 360 -19.84 21.41 15.17
CA LEU A 360 -19.13 20.84 14.02
C LEU A 360 -17.83 21.59 13.73
N ARG A 361 -17.85 22.93 13.75
CA ARG A 361 -16.65 23.77 13.58
C ARG A 361 -15.59 23.45 14.62
N ASP A 362 -15.97 23.40 15.89
CA ASP A 362 -15.05 23.10 16.99
C ASP A 362 -14.50 21.68 16.88
N SER A 363 -15.33 20.71 16.49
CA SER A 363 -14.90 19.33 16.26
C SER A 363 -13.84 19.25 15.16
N MET A 364 -14.12 19.79 13.97
CA MET A 364 -13.22 19.69 12.83
C MET A 364 -11.89 20.43 13.05
N THR A 365 -11.94 21.62 13.66
CA THR A 365 -10.74 22.40 13.97
C THR A 365 -9.87 21.73 15.02
N LYS A 366 -10.48 21.16 16.08
CA LYS A 366 -9.75 20.40 17.10
C LYS A 366 -9.18 19.10 16.53
N GLU A 367 -9.90 18.42 15.66
CA GLU A 367 -9.43 17.19 15.03
C GLU A 367 -8.23 17.46 14.09
N ALA A 368 -8.29 18.52 13.28
CA ALA A 368 -7.18 18.95 12.45
C ALA A 368 -5.95 19.34 13.29
N ALA A 369 -6.14 20.12 14.36
CA ALA A 369 -5.06 20.52 15.28
C ALA A 369 -4.43 19.30 15.99
N ALA A 370 -5.26 18.37 16.48
CA ALA A 370 -4.78 17.13 17.10
C ALA A 370 -3.97 16.27 16.12
N SER A 371 -4.44 16.15 14.87
CA SER A 371 -3.70 15.42 13.83
C SER A 371 -2.38 16.10 13.46
N GLN A 372 -2.35 17.43 13.45
CA GLN A 372 -1.12 18.19 13.21
C GLN A 372 -0.09 17.98 14.31
N LEU A 373 -0.49 18.02 15.58
CA LEU A 373 0.40 17.73 16.71
C LEU A 373 0.91 16.28 16.67
N LYS A 374 0.03 15.32 16.36
CA LYS A 374 0.41 13.91 16.14
C LYS A 374 1.44 13.78 15.02
N ALA A 375 1.23 14.45 13.89
CA ALA A 375 2.15 14.44 12.76
C ALA A 375 3.51 15.03 13.11
N GLN A 376 3.57 16.18 13.78
CA GLN A 376 4.83 16.80 14.24
C GLN A 376 5.63 15.86 15.14
N LYS A 377 4.96 15.22 16.10
CA LYS A 377 5.60 14.23 16.98
C LYS A 377 6.11 13.03 16.20
N LYS A 378 5.29 12.46 15.31
CA LYS A 378 5.68 11.33 14.45
C LYS A 378 6.82 11.67 13.51
N VAL A 379 6.89 12.90 13.01
CA VAL A 379 8.01 13.36 12.18
C VAL A 379 9.30 13.39 12.98
N SER A 380 9.30 14.00 14.17
CA SER A 380 10.46 14.03 15.06
C SER A 380 10.92 12.61 15.45
N ASP A 381 9.99 11.74 15.79
CA ASP A 381 10.28 10.34 16.13
C ASP A 381 10.82 9.56 14.91
N GLY A 382 10.30 9.84 13.71
CA GLY A 382 10.73 9.21 12.46
C GLY A 382 12.15 9.59 12.04
N LEU A 383 12.53 10.86 12.24
CA LEU A 383 13.91 11.33 11.99
C LEU A 383 14.89 10.70 12.98
N LYS A 384 14.55 10.70 14.27
CA LYS A 384 15.34 10.00 15.30
C LYS A 384 15.46 8.51 15.04
N ALA A 385 14.39 7.88 14.54
CA ALA A 385 14.40 6.46 14.18
C ALA A 385 15.34 6.16 13.01
N TRP A 386 15.60 7.11 12.11
CA TRP A 386 16.60 6.95 11.05
C TRP A 386 18.03 7.07 11.58
N GLU A 387 18.30 8.06 12.43
CA GLU A 387 19.61 8.23 13.09
C GLU A 387 19.96 7.01 13.93
N GLU A 388 19.01 6.52 14.72
CA GLU A 388 19.18 5.32 15.52
C GLU A 388 19.35 4.07 14.65
N TYR A 389 18.63 3.99 13.52
CA TYR A 389 18.78 2.90 12.57
C TYR A 389 20.20 2.85 11.98
N LEU A 390 20.75 3.99 11.56
CA LEU A 390 22.13 4.06 11.05
C LEU A 390 23.16 3.67 12.11
N ARG A 391 22.96 4.10 13.37
CA ARG A 391 23.83 3.74 14.50
C ARG A 391 23.82 2.23 14.75
N ILE A 392 22.63 1.62 14.82
CA ILE A 392 22.48 0.18 15.02
C ILE A 392 23.01 -0.59 13.80
N TYR A 393 22.81 -0.09 12.58
CA TYR A 393 23.36 -0.70 11.37
C TYR A 393 24.88 -0.83 11.45
N GLU A 394 25.58 0.25 11.82
CA GLU A 394 27.04 0.24 11.97
C GLU A 394 27.51 -0.73 13.06
N VAL A 395 26.83 -0.74 14.22
CA VAL A 395 27.13 -1.70 15.29
C VAL A 395 26.92 -3.14 14.82
N THR A 396 25.82 -3.41 14.11
CA THR A 396 25.48 -4.76 13.59
C THR A 396 26.50 -5.21 12.55
N GLN A 397 26.95 -4.30 11.69
CA GLN A 397 27.99 -4.57 10.69
C GLN A 397 29.32 -4.95 11.37
N ASN A 398 29.77 -4.14 12.34
CA ASN A 398 30.99 -4.40 13.09
C ASN A 398 30.88 -5.70 13.90
N GLN A 399 29.72 -5.96 14.51
CA GLN A 399 29.47 -7.19 15.26
C GLN A 399 29.57 -8.44 14.37
N ALA A 400 29.00 -8.41 13.16
CA ALA A 400 29.10 -9.52 12.22
C ALA A 400 30.56 -9.78 11.81
N GLN A 401 31.35 -8.72 11.55
CA GLN A 401 32.76 -8.86 11.21
C GLN A 401 33.59 -9.44 12.36
N ILE A 402 33.36 -8.99 13.59
CA ILE A 402 34.07 -9.50 14.78
C ILE A 402 33.71 -10.97 15.02
N LEU A 403 32.43 -11.33 14.95
CA LEU A 403 31.99 -12.71 15.17
C LEU A 403 32.53 -13.67 14.10
N ASP A 404 32.66 -13.19 12.85
CA ASP A 404 33.33 -13.96 11.79
C ASP A 404 34.78 -14.27 12.12
N GLN A 405 35.53 -13.27 12.61
CA GLN A 405 36.91 -13.46 13.04
C GLN A 405 37.00 -14.41 14.24
N VAL A 406 36.10 -14.27 15.22
CA VAL A 406 36.03 -15.17 16.39
C VAL A 406 35.75 -16.60 15.94
N ALA A 407 34.81 -16.82 15.02
CA ALA A 407 34.51 -18.15 14.49
C ALA A 407 35.73 -18.77 13.78
N GLN A 408 36.46 -17.99 12.97
CA GLN A 408 37.67 -18.46 12.31
C GLN A 408 38.78 -18.84 13.30
N LEU A 409 39.00 -18.02 14.33
CA LEU A 409 39.98 -18.28 15.37
C LEU A 409 39.62 -19.51 16.22
N GLN A 410 38.36 -19.63 16.64
CA GLN A 410 37.90 -20.78 17.42
C GLN A 410 37.95 -22.08 16.62
N LYS A 411 37.61 -22.03 15.33
CA LYS A 411 37.78 -23.18 14.42
C LYS A 411 39.24 -23.61 14.33
N SER A 412 40.14 -22.66 14.09
CA SER A 412 41.58 -22.93 14.01
C SER A 412 42.13 -23.51 15.32
N ARG A 413 41.64 -23.01 16.47
CA ARG A 413 41.96 -23.57 17.79
C ARG A 413 41.44 -24.99 17.96
N SER A 414 40.20 -25.27 17.54
CA SER A 414 39.61 -26.61 17.59
C SER A 414 40.43 -27.60 16.76
N ASP A 415 40.79 -27.22 15.54
CA ASP A 415 41.60 -28.04 14.64
C ASP A 415 42.99 -28.33 15.24
N ALA A 416 43.63 -27.32 15.84
CA ALA A 416 44.93 -27.46 16.51
C ALA A 416 44.85 -28.34 17.76
N GLU A 417 43.83 -28.20 18.60
CA GLU A 417 43.62 -29.07 19.77
C GLU A 417 43.32 -30.51 19.35
N ASN A 418 42.57 -30.72 18.27
CA ASN A 418 42.31 -32.05 17.72
C ASN A 418 43.61 -32.72 17.23
N ASP A 419 44.47 -31.98 16.51
CA ASP A 419 45.80 -32.47 16.12
C ASP A 419 46.66 -32.84 17.34
N ARG A 420 46.70 -32.00 18.38
CA ARG A 420 47.39 -32.32 19.64
C ARG A 420 46.80 -33.55 20.32
N PHE A 421 45.49 -33.75 20.24
CA PHE A 421 44.79 -34.86 20.87
C PHE A 421 45.10 -36.21 20.21
N THR A 422 45.16 -36.24 18.88
CA THR A 422 45.59 -37.44 18.13
C THR A 422 47.04 -37.83 18.47
N LYS A 423 47.87 -36.85 18.84
CA LYS A 423 49.27 -37.05 19.27
C LYS A 423 49.44 -37.28 20.79
N GLY A 424 48.34 -37.31 21.56
CA GLY A 424 48.39 -37.49 23.02
C GLY A 424 48.97 -36.30 23.81
N ARG A 425 48.99 -35.09 23.23
CA ARG A 425 49.59 -33.86 23.80
C ARG A 425 48.59 -32.90 24.45
N THR A 426 47.34 -33.33 24.62
CA THR A 426 46.26 -32.59 25.29
C THR A 426 45.27 -33.60 25.91
N ILE A 427 44.39 -33.10 26.78
CA ILE A 427 43.39 -33.90 27.48
C ILE A 427 42.02 -33.78 26.79
N THR A 428 41.16 -34.78 26.97
CA THR A 428 39.82 -34.83 26.34
C THR A 428 38.98 -33.59 26.67
N ALA A 429 39.05 -33.10 27.91
CA ALA A 429 38.33 -31.91 28.33
C ALA A 429 38.66 -30.67 27.47
N ASN A 430 39.94 -30.45 27.12
CA ASN A 430 40.34 -29.31 26.30
C ASN A 430 39.77 -29.39 24.87
N VAL A 431 39.73 -30.60 24.31
CA VAL A 431 39.18 -30.84 22.97
C VAL A 431 37.68 -30.64 22.96
N VAL A 432 36.98 -31.19 23.95
CA VAL A 432 35.53 -31.02 24.10
C VAL A 432 35.18 -29.55 24.24
N THR A 433 35.93 -28.79 25.04
CA THR A 433 35.76 -27.34 25.18
C THR A 433 36.04 -26.62 23.86
N ALA A 434 37.15 -26.91 23.18
CA ALA A 434 37.50 -26.24 21.93
C ALA A 434 36.48 -26.51 20.81
N GLU A 435 35.99 -27.75 20.67
CA GLU A 435 34.91 -28.11 19.73
C GLU A 435 33.60 -27.41 20.11
N THR A 436 33.33 -27.23 21.40
CA THR A 436 32.13 -26.54 21.87
C THR A 436 32.17 -25.05 21.58
N ASP A 437 33.28 -24.40 21.92
CA ASP A 437 33.51 -22.98 21.64
C ASP A 437 33.47 -22.70 20.13
N SER A 438 34.07 -23.57 19.30
CA SER A 438 34.03 -23.45 17.84
C SER A 438 32.62 -23.59 17.29
N ALA A 439 31.87 -24.61 17.71
CA ALA A 439 30.52 -24.83 17.21
C ALA A 439 29.58 -23.67 17.59
N GLU A 440 29.72 -23.11 18.79
CA GLU A 440 28.96 -21.95 19.23
C GLU A 440 29.36 -20.69 18.47
N ALA A 441 30.66 -20.45 18.29
CA ALA A 441 31.16 -19.29 17.54
C ALA A 441 30.72 -19.32 16.06
N GLU A 442 30.82 -20.47 15.38
CA GLU A 442 30.35 -20.64 13.98
C GLU A 442 28.84 -20.35 13.88
N SER A 443 28.03 -20.81 14.84
CA SER A 443 26.58 -20.55 14.88
C SER A 443 26.27 -19.07 15.11
N ARG A 444 26.96 -18.41 16.05
CA ARG A 444 26.77 -16.98 16.35
C ARG A 444 27.18 -16.09 15.17
N ALA A 445 28.27 -16.43 14.48
CA ALA A 445 28.71 -15.72 13.28
C ALA A 445 27.67 -15.81 12.16
N LEU A 446 27.15 -17.01 11.89
CA LEU A 446 26.10 -17.21 10.90
C LEU A 446 24.83 -16.40 11.23
N GLN A 447 24.39 -16.42 12.50
CA GLN A 447 23.25 -15.64 12.96
C GLN A 447 23.48 -14.14 12.79
N ALA A 448 24.68 -13.64 13.09
CA ALA A 448 25.02 -12.22 12.95
C ALA A 448 25.04 -11.76 11.48
N ARG A 449 25.57 -12.58 10.56
CA ARG A 449 25.54 -12.31 9.11
C ARG A 449 24.11 -12.20 8.59
N VAL A 450 23.26 -13.16 8.94
CA VAL A 450 21.85 -13.17 8.55
C VAL A 450 21.10 -12.00 9.18
N GLY A 451 21.35 -11.71 10.46
CA GLY A 451 20.80 -10.57 11.16
C GLY A 451 21.14 -9.24 10.48
N LEU A 452 22.39 -9.05 10.06
CA LEU A 452 22.82 -7.88 9.27
C LEU A 452 22.01 -7.74 7.98
N ARG A 453 21.84 -8.81 7.21
CA ARG A 453 21.10 -8.77 5.94
C ARG A 453 19.62 -8.44 6.12
N LYS A 454 18.98 -9.02 7.14
CA LYS A 454 17.61 -8.66 7.51
C LYS A 454 17.50 -7.21 7.96
N TYR A 455 18.49 -6.72 8.71
CA TYR A 455 18.54 -5.32 9.14
C TYR A 455 18.68 -4.37 7.96
N GLU A 456 19.52 -4.70 6.97
CA GLU A 456 19.61 -3.96 5.71
C GLU A 456 18.27 -3.94 4.96
N ALA A 457 17.52 -5.05 4.92
CA ALA A 457 16.20 -5.10 4.31
C ALA A 457 15.19 -4.14 4.98
N MET A 458 15.28 -3.95 6.31
CA MET A 458 14.40 -3.01 7.04
C MET A 458 14.52 -1.56 6.55
N SER A 459 15.61 -1.20 5.86
CA SER A 459 15.74 0.12 5.24
C SER A 459 14.58 0.42 4.29
N LEU A 460 13.95 -0.58 3.67
CA LEU A 460 12.78 -0.43 2.78
C LEU A 460 11.62 0.36 3.40
N LEU A 461 11.50 0.38 4.73
CA LEU A 461 10.47 1.10 5.46
C LEU A 461 10.75 2.60 5.65
N TYR A 462 11.88 3.08 5.12
CA TYR A 462 12.31 4.46 5.12
C TYR A 462 12.26 5.04 3.70
N MET A 463 12.03 6.35 3.61
CA MET A 463 12.01 7.09 2.36
C MET A 463 12.63 8.48 2.54
N GLU A 464 13.17 9.03 1.46
CA GLU A 464 13.53 10.43 1.37
C GLU A 464 12.25 11.27 1.19
N THR A 465 12.22 12.45 1.82
CA THR A 465 11.13 13.41 1.63
C THR A 465 11.66 14.84 1.53
N SER A 466 11.18 15.55 0.51
CA SER A 466 11.45 16.98 0.29
C SER A 466 10.52 17.89 1.10
N ASP A 467 9.39 17.37 1.56
CA ASP A 467 8.25 18.18 2.04
C ASP A 467 8.30 18.48 3.54
N ILE A 468 9.29 17.94 4.25
CA ILE A 468 9.49 18.26 5.65
C ILE A 468 10.28 19.56 5.73
N ALA A 469 9.55 20.67 5.91
CA ALA A 469 10.14 21.89 6.43
C ALA A 469 10.60 21.61 7.87
N ILE A 470 11.89 21.33 8.05
CA ILE A 470 12.53 21.37 9.37
C ILE A 470 12.41 22.82 9.82
N ARG A 471 11.39 23.14 10.62
CA ARG A 471 11.42 24.39 11.38
C ARG A 471 12.39 24.17 12.55
N PRO A 472 13.43 25.00 12.68
CA PRO A 472 14.39 24.92 13.78
C PRO A 472 13.72 25.11 15.14
#